data_AF-G2T5A2-F1
#
_entry.id   AF-G2T5A2-F1
#
_cell.length_a   1.000
_cell.length_b   1.000
_cell.length_c   1.000
_cell.angle_alpha   90.00
_cell.angle_beta   90.00
_cell.angle_gamma   90.00
#
_symmetry.space_group_name_H-M   'P 1'
#
loop_
_entity.id
_entity.type
_entity.pdbx_description
1 polymer ?
#
loop_
_entity_poly.entity_id
_entity_poly.type
_entity_poly.pdbx_seq_one_letter_code
_entity_poly.pdbx_strand_id
1 'polypeptide(L)'
;MTTLLELKEKLVRFYGKYEVYITPIVKFIVAFAALMTIDRNIGYMELVSSTPVALILGLLCAILPVGGTIFIAAVVILADMYALSIEVCLVALLLFVLIYFIYFRFAPRQGMGVLLTPICFRLNIPYVIPVGMGLLEEAYSVFAVICGTVVYFFLDGVRQNEKLLGGAAEESTEANSKIVVALNQLLGNKEMYLVIGIMAVTLIIVYLIRRMSIANAWQIAIASGILFETIGLIAGYMLLGISGKTVSVLVGNVISLLIAFVIQFLFFNLDYSRTERLQFEDDEYYYYVKAVPKAVVSGTNKQVKRFSGKDEKERLTKKRFAEEMDIDEELLD
;
A
#
# COMPACT_ATOMS: atom_id res chain seq x y z
N MET A 1 11.21 5.62 22.57
CA MET A 1 11.80 4.96 21.38
C MET A 1 11.90 3.45 21.53
N THR A 2 12.41 2.93 22.65
CA THR A 2 12.48 1.48 22.93
C THR A 2 11.13 0.78 22.83
N THR A 3 10.08 1.37 23.42
CA THR A 3 8.70 0.81 23.38
C THR A 3 8.11 0.71 21.96
N LEU A 4 8.35 1.70 21.09
CA LEU A 4 7.88 1.69 19.71
C LEU A 4 8.61 0.64 18.86
N LEU A 5 9.92 0.48 19.08
CA LEU A 5 10.73 -0.52 18.40
C LEU A 5 10.37 -1.94 18.87
N GLU A 6 10.11 -2.15 20.16
CA GLU A 6 9.59 -3.42 20.68
C GLU A 6 8.21 -3.76 20.10
N LEU A 7 7.31 -2.75 19.98
CA LEU A 7 6.01 -2.92 19.35
C LEU A 7 6.16 -3.31 17.87
N LYS A 8 7.07 -2.65 17.15
CA LYS A 8 7.39 -3.00 15.76
C LYS A 8 7.86 -4.45 15.65
N GLU A 9 8.82 -4.88 16.47
CA GLU A 9 9.32 -6.26 16.42
C GLU A 9 8.22 -7.27 16.74
N LYS A 10 7.36 -6.99 17.72
CA LYS A 10 6.20 -7.82 18.03
C LYS A 10 5.23 -7.89 16.84
N LEU A 11 4.94 -6.77 16.18
CA LEU A 11 4.09 -6.73 14.98
C LEU A 11 4.68 -7.53 13.83
N VAL A 12 5.97 -7.38 13.53
CA VAL A 12 6.65 -8.11 12.46
C VAL A 12 6.66 -9.62 12.75
N ARG A 13 6.96 -10.03 13.98
CA ARG A 13 6.90 -11.45 14.39
C ARG A 13 5.48 -12.00 14.35
N PHE A 14 4.49 -11.20 14.76
CA PHE A 14 3.08 -11.58 14.70
C PHE A 14 2.63 -11.77 13.25
N TYR A 15 2.97 -10.83 12.36
CA TYR A 15 2.68 -10.94 10.93
C TYR A 15 3.33 -12.19 10.33
N GLY A 16 4.63 -12.43 10.58
CA GLY A 16 5.30 -13.62 10.08
C GLY A 16 4.74 -14.94 10.62
N LYS A 17 4.23 -14.96 11.85
CA LYS A 17 3.61 -16.17 12.44
C LYS A 17 2.23 -16.47 11.86
N TYR A 18 1.44 -15.44 11.55
CA TYR A 18 0.05 -15.56 11.11
C TYR A 18 -0.18 -15.12 9.66
N GLU A 19 0.87 -15.04 8.83
CA GLU A 19 0.83 -14.54 7.46
C GLU A 19 -0.26 -15.23 6.62
N VAL A 20 -0.41 -16.55 6.79
CA VAL A 20 -1.41 -17.39 6.11
C VAL A 20 -2.85 -16.90 6.38
N TYR A 21 -3.11 -16.34 7.56
CA TYR A 21 -4.43 -15.83 7.95
C TYR A 21 -4.57 -14.32 7.70
N ILE A 22 -3.52 -13.54 7.97
CA ILE A 22 -3.56 -12.09 7.83
C ILE A 22 -3.67 -11.67 6.37
N THR A 23 -2.97 -12.36 5.47
CA THR A 23 -2.95 -11.99 4.04
C THR A 23 -4.34 -12.06 3.40
N PRO A 24 -5.13 -13.15 3.55
CA PRO A 24 -6.52 -13.17 3.09
C PRO A 24 -7.40 -12.10 3.72
N ILE A 25 -7.23 -11.81 5.03
CA ILE A 25 -8.01 -10.77 5.73
C ILE A 25 -7.72 -9.39 5.14
N VAL A 26 -6.45 -9.07 4.88
CA VAL A 26 -6.08 -7.79 4.26
C VAL A 26 -6.64 -7.69 2.84
N LYS A 27 -6.56 -8.78 2.06
CA LYS A 27 -7.18 -8.84 0.72
C LYS A 27 -8.69 -8.61 0.77
N PHE A 28 -9.38 -9.25 1.73
CA PHE A 28 -10.80 -9.04 1.95
C PHE A 28 -11.12 -7.57 2.22
N ILE A 29 -10.41 -6.93 3.16
CA ILE A 29 -10.65 -5.54 3.54
C ILE A 29 -10.44 -4.61 2.33
N VAL A 30 -9.35 -4.80 1.58
CA VAL A 30 -9.05 -3.97 0.40
C VAL A 30 -10.09 -4.20 -0.71
N ALA A 31 -10.45 -5.45 -0.98
CA ALA A 31 -11.45 -5.76 -2.00
C ALA A 31 -12.84 -5.23 -1.63
N PHE A 32 -13.26 -5.40 -0.38
CA PHE A 32 -14.51 -4.85 0.14
C PHE A 32 -14.52 -3.32 0.08
N ALA A 33 -13.42 -2.66 0.47
CA ALA A 33 -13.30 -1.21 0.36
C ALA A 33 -13.36 -0.73 -1.11
N ALA A 34 -12.75 -1.48 -2.04
CA ALA A 34 -12.81 -1.18 -3.47
C ALA A 34 -14.24 -1.30 -4.01
N LEU A 35 -14.93 -2.41 -3.72
CA LEU A 35 -16.32 -2.64 -4.14
C LEU A 35 -17.27 -1.61 -3.53
N MET A 36 -17.16 -1.32 -2.24
CA MET A 36 -17.93 -0.24 -1.60
C MET A 36 -17.65 1.14 -2.19
N THR A 37 -16.43 1.38 -2.66
CA THR A 37 -16.08 2.63 -3.36
C THR A 37 -16.76 2.69 -4.73
N ILE A 38 -16.84 1.57 -5.45
CA ILE A 38 -17.57 1.45 -6.72
C ILE A 38 -19.06 1.67 -6.48
N ASP A 39 -19.69 0.93 -5.56
CA ASP A 39 -21.12 1.02 -5.26
C ASP A 39 -21.56 2.43 -4.87
N ARG A 40 -20.76 3.12 -4.04
CA ARG A 40 -21.04 4.49 -3.61
C ARG A 40 -20.81 5.53 -4.69
N ASN A 41 -20.06 5.20 -5.74
CA ASN A 41 -19.75 6.12 -6.83
C ASN A 41 -20.71 5.92 -8.01
N ILE A 42 -21.02 4.66 -8.33
CA ILE A 42 -21.71 4.23 -9.55
C ILE A 42 -22.64 3.05 -9.21
N GLY A 43 -23.50 3.22 -8.22
CA GLY A 43 -24.44 2.19 -7.79
C GLY A 43 -25.70 2.14 -8.65
N TYR A 44 -25.57 1.98 -9.97
CA TYR A 44 -26.71 2.08 -10.89
C TYR A 44 -27.55 0.80 -10.94
N MET A 45 -26.94 -0.36 -10.70
CA MET A 45 -27.65 -1.64 -10.73
C MET A 45 -27.88 -2.16 -9.31
N GLU A 46 -29.06 -1.91 -8.73
CA GLU A 46 -29.38 -2.27 -7.33
C GLU A 46 -29.11 -3.75 -6.96
N LEU A 47 -29.23 -4.66 -7.94
CA LEU A 47 -28.93 -6.09 -7.77
C LEU A 47 -27.45 -6.38 -7.50
N VAL A 48 -26.54 -5.57 -8.04
CA VAL A 48 -25.09 -5.73 -7.88
C VAL A 48 -24.54 -4.73 -6.87
N SER A 49 -24.98 -3.48 -6.90
CA SER A 49 -24.51 -2.41 -6.02
C SER A 49 -25.18 -2.43 -4.64
N SER A 50 -25.21 -3.61 -4.01
CA SER A 50 -25.74 -3.76 -2.65
C SER A 50 -24.64 -4.20 -1.68
N THR A 51 -24.63 -3.60 -0.49
CA THR A 51 -23.67 -3.91 0.57
C THR A 51 -23.51 -5.43 0.84
N PRO A 52 -24.59 -6.25 0.85
CA PRO A 52 -24.46 -7.69 1.01
C PRO A 52 -23.71 -8.36 -0.14
N VAL A 53 -23.93 -7.95 -1.39
CA VAL A 53 -23.24 -8.48 -2.56
C VAL A 53 -21.77 -8.08 -2.54
N ALA A 54 -21.45 -6.83 -2.21
CA ALA A 54 -20.06 -6.39 -2.03
C ALA A 54 -19.32 -7.19 -0.93
N LEU A 55 -20.02 -7.58 0.13
CA LEU A 55 -19.45 -8.41 1.20
C LEU A 55 -19.15 -9.84 0.71
N ILE A 56 -20.08 -10.47 0.01
CA ILE A 56 -19.90 -11.82 -0.56
C ILE A 56 -18.78 -11.82 -1.61
N LEU A 57 -18.78 -10.85 -2.52
CA LEU A 57 -17.74 -10.70 -3.54
C LEU A 57 -16.38 -10.36 -2.90
N GLY A 58 -16.37 -9.56 -1.83
CA GLY A 58 -15.18 -9.29 -1.03
C GLY A 58 -14.60 -10.57 -0.41
N LEU A 59 -15.44 -11.42 0.16
CA LEU A 59 -15.02 -12.71 0.74
C LEU A 59 -14.45 -13.65 -0.33
N LEU A 60 -15.08 -13.70 -1.51
CA LEU A 60 -14.54 -14.42 -2.66
C LEU A 60 -13.15 -13.89 -3.03
N CYS A 61 -13.01 -12.57 -3.13
CA CYS A 61 -11.74 -11.88 -3.43
C CYS A 61 -10.61 -12.18 -2.41
N ALA A 62 -10.95 -12.54 -1.17
CA ALA A 62 -9.96 -12.89 -0.14
C ALA A 62 -9.10 -14.12 -0.53
N ILE A 63 -9.71 -15.06 -1.24
CA ILE A 63 -9.10 -16.33 -1.65
C ILE A 63 -8.39 -16.17 -3.00
N LEU A 64 -8.87 -15.28 -3.86
CA LEU A 64 -8.32 -15.09 -5.20
C LEU A 64 -6.93 -14.41 -5.20
N PRO A 65 -6.16 -14.61 -6.27
CA PRO A 65 -5.04 -13.74 -6.61
C PRO A 65 -5.53 -12.31 -6.83
N VAL A 66 -4.64 -11.33 -6.65
CA VAL A 66 -4.96 -9.90 -6.82
C VAL A 66 -5.48 -9.57 -8.22
N GLY A 67 -5.00 -10.27 -9.26
CA GLY A 67 -5.56 -10.12 -10.61
C GLY A 67 -7.03 -10.52 -10.69
N GLY A 68 -7.46 -11.51 -9.92
CA GLY A 68 -8.86 -11.92 -9.83
C GLY A 68 -9.75 -10.88 -9.16
N THR A 69 -9.24 -10.18 -8.14
CA THR A 69 -9.98 -9.11 -7.48
C THR A 69 -10.15 -7.89 -8.40
N ILE A 70 -9.14 -7.56 -9.21
CA ILE A 70 -9.23 -6.54 -10.26
C ILE A 70 -10.28 -6.93 -11.31
N PHE A 71 -10.29 -8.20 -11.73
CA PHE A 71 -11.26 -8.70 -12.70
C PHE A 71 -12.69 -8.60 -12.18
N ILE A 72 -12.94 -9.04 -10.94
CA ILE A 72 -14.27 -8.92 -10.29
C ILE A 72 -14.69 -7.44 -10.22
N ALA A 73 -13.79 -6.55 -9.79
CA ALA A 73 -14.08 -5.11 -9.73
C ALA A 73 -14.43 -4.53 -11.12
N ALA A 74 -13.72 -4.95 -12.18
CA ALA A 74 -14.01 -4.52 -13.55
C ALA A 74 -15.39 -5.02 -14.03
N VAL A 75 -15.75 -6.27 -13.71
CA VAL A 75 -17.07 -6.83 -14.04
C VAL A 75 -18.19 -6.09 -13.33
N VAL A 76 -18.02 -5.76 -12.05
CA VAL A 76 -18.99 -4.97 -11.28
C VAL A 76 -19.17 -3.59 -11.92
N ILE A 77 -18.08 -2.89 -12.23
CA ILE A 77 -18.14 -1.59 -12.91
C ILE A 77 -18.87 -1.71 -14.26
N LEU A 78 -18.56 -2.74 -15.07
CA LEU A 78 -19.24 -2.93 -16.36
C LEU A 78 -20.74 -3.20 -16.20
N ALA A 79 -21.14 -3.94 -15.16
CA ALA A 79 -22.54 -4.19 -14.87
C ALA A 79 -23.28 -2.89 -14.49
N ASP A 80 -22.66 -2.04 -13.67
CA ASP A 80 -23.22 -0.73 -13.33
C ASP A 80 -23.27 0.21 -14.55
N MET A 81 -22.23 0.23 -15.39
CA MET A 81 -22.24 0.99 -16.65
C MET A 81 -23.34 0.52 -17.60
N TYR A 82 -23.59 -0.79 -17.67
CA TYR A 82 -24.65 -1.36 -18.50
C TYR A 82 -26.04 -0.90 -18.04
N ALA A 83 -26.27 -0.82 -16.72
CA ALA A 83 -27.51 -0.30 -16.17
C ALA A 83 -27.71 1.20 -16.49
N LEU A 84 -26.62 1.96 -16.65
CA LEU A 84 -26.69 3.37 -17.06
C LEU A 84 -26.97 3.54 -18.57
N SER A 85 -26.13 2.96 -19.42
CA SER A 85 -26.22 3.07 -20.88
C SER A 85 -25.28 2.07 -21.56
N ILE A 86 -25.75 1.43 -22.63
CA ILE A 86 -24.96 0.44 -23.37
C ILE A 86 -23.73 1.07 -24.04
N GLU A 87 -23.84 2.33 -24.46
CA GLU A 87 -22.77 3.10 -25.07
C GLU A 87 -21.62 3.36 -24.08
N VAL A 88 -21.94 3.76 -22.85
CA VAL A 88 -20.95 4.00 -21.78
C VAL A 88 -20.28 2.68 -21.38
N CYS A 89 -21.05 1.59 -21.31
CA CYS A 89 -20.53 0.26 -21.06
C CYS A 89 -19.50 -0.18 -22.12
N LEU A 90 -19.74 0.08 -23.40
CA LEU A 90 -18.81 -0.25 -24.48
C LEU A 90 -17.49 0.53 -24.35
N VAL A 91 -17.55 1.83 -24.05
CA VAL A 91 -16.36 2.65 -23.81
C VAL A 91 -15.57 2.15 -22.60
N ALA A 92 -16.26 1.82 -21.50
CA ALA A 92 -15.65 1.24 -20.31
C ALA A 92 -14.99 -0.12 -20.58
N LEU A 93 -15.62 -0.96 -21.41
CA LEU A 93 -15.07 -2.26 -21.81
C LEU A 93 -13.76 -2.08 -22.57
N LEU A 94 -13.73 -1.20 -23.59
CA LEU A 94 -12.52 -0.90 -24.33
C LEU A 94 -11.40 -0.36 -23.42
N LEU A 95 -11.75 0.51 -22.47
CA LEU A 95 -10.82 1.02 -21.47
C LEU A 95 -10.23 -0.10 -20.62
N PHE A 96 -11.06 -1.00 -20.08
CA PHE A 96 -10.58 -2.12 -19.26
C PHE A 96 -9.76 -3.13 -20.04
N VAL A 97 -10.08 -3.38 -21.31
CA VAL A 97 -9.25 -4.21 -22.19
C VAL A 97 -7.86 -3.59 -22.37
N LEU A 98 -7.80 -2.28 -22.62
CA LEU A 98 -6.53 -1.55 -22.74
C LEU A 98 -5.72 -1.61 -21.43
N ILE A 99 -6.38 -1.35 -20.29
CA ILE A 99 -5.75 -1.45 -18.96
C ILE A 99 -5.26 -2.87 -18.68
N TYR A 100 -6.03 -3.89 -19.05
CA TYR A 100 -5.65 -5.29 -18.87
C TYR A 100 -4.35 -5.62 -19.62
N PHE A 101 -4.22 -5.18 -20.89
CA PHE A 101 -2.99 -5.38 -21.66
C PHE A 101 -1.79 -4.66 -21.05
N ILE A 102 -1.96 -3.41 -20.60
CA ILE A 102 -0.88 -2.65 -19.96
C ILE A 102 -0.49 -3.31 -18.63
N TYR A 103 -1.47 -3.63 -17.78
CA TYR A 103 -1.24 -4.19 -16.46
C TYR A 103 -0.56 -5.56 -16.53
N PHE A 104 -1.05 -6.47 -17.37
CA PHE A 104 -0.46 -7.81 -17.51
C PHE A 104 0.96 -7.75 -18.10
N ARG A 105 1.21 -6.80 -19.00
CA ARG A 105 2.52 -6.64 -19.66
C ARG A 105 3.59 -6.01 -18.77
N PHE A 106 3.21 -5.10 -17.87
CA PHE A 106 4.17 -4.25 -17.16
C PHE A 106 4.13 -4.40 -15.63
N ALA A 107 3.00 -4.75 -15.01
CA ALA A 107 2.85 -4.71 -13.56
C ALA A 107 2.01 -5.86 -12.94
N PRO A 108 2.13 -7.14 -13.39
CA PRO A 108 1.24 -8.21 -12.94
C PRO A 108 1.30 -8.50 -11.43
N ARG A 109 2.40 -8.13 -10.76
CA ARG A 109 2.61 -8.33 -9.31
C ARG A 109 2.14 -7.16 -8.44
N GLN A 110 1.73 -6.03 -9.02
CA GLN A 110 1.48 -4.78 -8.29
C GLN A 110 0.00 -4.37 -8.27
N GLY A 111 -0.89 -5.36 -8.33
CA GLY A 111 -2.34 -5.13 -8.40
C GLY A 111 -2.93 -4.43 -7.19
N MET A 112 -2.29 -4.50 -6.03
CA MET A 112 -2.69 -3.73 -4.86
C MET A 112 -2.63 -2.22 -5.11
N GLY A 113 -1.62 -1.76 -5.86
CA GLY A 113 -1.51 -0.34 -6.23
C GLY A 113 -2.69 0.11 -7.09
N VAL A 114 -3.10 -0.70 -8.06
CA VAL A 114 -4.25 -0.40 -8.94
C VAL A 114 -5.55 -0.27 -8.14
N LEU A 115 -5.78 -1.15 -7.16
CA LEU A 115 -7.00 -1.14 -6.33
C LEU A 115 -6.99 -0.05 -5.26
N LEU A 116 -5.84 0.22 -4.63
CA LEU A 116 -5.71 1.23 -3.59
C LEU A 116 -5.82 2.65 -4.15
N THR A 117 -5.39 2.88 -5.39
CA THR A 117 -5.44 4.20 -6.02
C THR A 117 -6.84 4.84 -5.99
N PRO A 118 -7.90 4.24 -6.58
CA PRO A 118 -9.24 4.82 -6.55
C PRO A 118 -9.81 4.96 -5.13
N ILE A 119 -9.47 4.06 -4.20
CA ILE A 119 -9.85 4.16 -2.79
C ILE A 119 -9.23 5.41 -2.15
N CYS A 120 -7.92 5.61 -2.35
CA CYS A 120 -7.20 6.76 -1.80
C CYS A 120 -7.68 8.08 -2.41
N PHE A 121 -8.05 8.11 -3.69
CA PHE A 121 -8.73 9.28 -4.28
C PHE A 121 -10.04 9.58 -3.57
N ARG A 122 -10.88 8.57 -3.29
CA ARG A 122 -12.16 8.78 -2.59
C ARG A 122 -11.98 9.29 -1.17
N LEU A 123 -10.90 8.88 -0.50
CA LEU A 123 -10.52 9.33 0.84
C LEU A 123 -9.77 10.68 0.86
N ASN A 124 -9.61 11.35 -0.29
CA ASN A 124 -8.85 12.59 -0.45
C ASN A 124 -7.36 12.48 -0.06
N ILE A 125 -6.79 11.28 -0.16
CA ILE A 125 -5.36 10.99 0.10
C ILE A 125 -4.66 10.23 -1.04
N PRO A 126 -4.90 10.56 -2.34
CA PRO A 126 -4.29 9.83 -3.45
C PRO A 126 -2.75 9.94 -3.47
N TYR A 127 -2.20 10.99 -2.88
CA TYR A 127 -0.76 11.32 -2.82
C TYR A 127 0.06 10.27 -2.06
N VAL A 128 -0.57 9.47 -1.20
CA VAL A 128 0.13 8.39 -0.49
C VAL A 128 0.58 7.28 -1.42
N ILE A 129 -0.10 7.10 -2.56
CA ILE A 129 0.14 6.00 -3.49
C ILE A 129 1.49 6.14 -4.19
N PRO A 130 1.81 7.24 -4.90
CA PRO A 130 3.09 7.36 -5.59
C PRO A 130 4.27 7.37 -4.62
N VAL A 131 4.10 7.93 -3.40
CA VAL A 131 5.12 7.86 -2.36
C VAL A 131 5.27 6.44 -1.82
N GLY A 132 4.18 5.75 -1.47
CA GLY A 132 4.21 4.39 -0.94
C GLY A 132 4.75 3.37 -1.93
N MET A 133 4.26 3.40 -3.17
CA MET A 133 4.77 2.56 -4.27
C MET A 133 6.22 2.94 -4.61
N GLY A 134 6.54 4.23 -4.61
CA GLY A 134 7.91 4.73 -4.79
C GLY A 134 8.86 4.27 -3.69
N LEU A 135 8.39 3.94 -2.47
CA LEU A 135 9.19 3.44 -1.35
C LEU A 135 9.31 1.92 -1.27
N LEU A 136 8.25 1.19 -1.66
CA LEU A 136 8.17 -0.27 -1.51
C LEU A 136 8.41 -1.04 -2.81
N GLU A 137 8.07 -0.44 -3.95
CA GLU A 137 7.94 -1.13 -5.24
C GLU A 137 8.92 -0.60 -6.28
N GLU A 138 9.05 -1.30 -7.40
CA GLU A 138 9.97 -0.92 -8.48
C GLU A 138 9.41 0.20 -9.37
N ALA A 139 10.27 0.83 -10.20
CA ALA A 139 9.88 1.94 -11.08
C ALA A 139 8.71 1.63 -12.04
N TYR A 140 8.53 0.37 -12.45
CA TYR A 140 7.41 -0.03 -13.31
C TYR A 140 6.02 0.07 -12.64
N SER A 141 5.98 0.30 -11.31
CA SER A 141 4.74 0.57 -10.58
C SER A 141 4.03 1.84 -10.98
N VAL A 142 4.70 2.74 -11.71
CA VAL A 142 4.06 3.88 -12.35
C VAL A 142 2.85 3.46 -13.17
N PHE A 143 2.93 2.35 -13.92
CA PHE A 143 1.80 1.89 -14.73
C PHE A 143 0.59 1.50 -13.88
N ALA A 144 0.81 0.91 -12.70
CA ALA A 144 -0.28 0.56 -11.78
C ALA A 144 -0.98 1.82 -11.24
N VAL A 145 -0.22 2.85 -10.89
CA VAL A 145 -0.75 4.14 -10.44
C VAL A 145 -1.53 4.83 -11.55
N ILE A 146 -0.98 4.88 -12.77
CA ILE A 146 -1.66 5.45 -13.94
C ILE A 146 -2.99 4.76 -14.19
N CYS A 147 -3.02 3.43 -14.22
CA CYS A 147 -4.24 2.68 -14.47
C CYS A 147 -5.30 2.96 -13.40
N GLY A 148 -4.92 2.97 -12.12
CA GLY A 148 -5.83 3.27 -11.02
C GLY A 148 -6.39 4.70 -11.08
N THR A 149 -5.55 5.67 -11.43
CA THR A 149 -5.97 7.08 -11.59
C THR A 149 -6.92 7.26 -12.77
N VAL A 150 -6.64 6.64 -13.92
CA VAL A 150 -7.53 6.68 -15.09
C VAL A 150 -8.90 6.09 -14.76
N VAL A 151 -8.94 4.95 -14.07
CA VAL A 151 -10.22 4.35 -13.62
C VAL A 151 -10.97 5.31 -12.71
N TYR A 152 -10.32 5.91 -11.71
CA TYR A 152 -10.98 6.87 -10.82
C TYR A 152 -11.60 8.05 -11.58
N PHE A 153 -10.84 8.71 -12.45
CA PHE A 153 -11.33 9.88 -13.20
C PHE A 153 -12.41 9.52 -14.21
N PHE A 154 -12.33 8.34 -14.84
CA PHE A 154 -13.40 7.84 -15.70
C PHE A 154 -14.69 7.65 -14.90
N LEU A 155 -14.62 6.97 -13.76
CA LEU A 155 -15.77 6.72 -12.90
C LEU A 155 -16.39 8.02 -12.35
N ASP A 156 -15.55 8.96 -11.90
CA ASP A 156 -16.02 10.27 -11.43
C ASP A 156 -16.62 11.11 -12.57
N GLY A 157 -16.02 11.08 -13.76
CA GLY A 157 -16.54 11.74 -14.96
C GLY A 157 -17.90 11.19 -15.39
N VAL A 158 -18.09 9.87 -15.35
CA VAL A 158 -19.40 9.25 -15.62
C VAL A 158 -20.43 9.69 -14.58
N ARG A 159 -20.10 9.65 -13.28
CA ARG A 159 -21.01 10.09 -12.21
C ARG A 159 -21.42 11.56 -12.37
N GLN A 160 -20.48 12.45 -12.67
CA GLN A 160 -20.78 13.88 -12.86
C GLN A 160 -21.70 14.13 -14.06
N ASN A 161 -21.66 13.27 -15.08
CA ASN A 161 -22.44 13.38 -16.31
C ASN A 161 -23.62 12.39 -16.36
N GLU A 162 -23.97 11.75 -15.25
CA GLU A 162 -24.98 10.69 -15.17
C GLU A 162 -26.31 11.09 -15.82
N LYS A 163 -26.81 12.30 -15.54
CA LYS A 163 -28.09 12.77 -16.10
C LYS A 163 -28.07 12.87 -17.63
N LEU A 164 -26.92 13.21 -18.21
CA LEU A 164 -26.74 13.33 -19.66
C LEU A 164 -26.56 11.94 -20.30
N LEU A 165 -25.91 11.01 -19.59
CA LEU A 165 -25.64 9.66 -20.08
C LEU A 165 -26.85 8.73 -19.93
N GLY A 166 -27.61 8.86 -18.84
CA GLY A 166 -28.77 8.04 -18.50
C GLY A 166 -30.11 8.55 -19.06
N GLY A 167 -30.16 9.73 -19.69
CA GLY A 167 -31.36 10.21 -20.38
C GLY A 167 -31.80 9.24 -21.48
N ALA A 168 -33.11 8.93 -21.56
CA ALA A 168 -33.65 8.06 -22.60
C ALA A 168 -33.41 8.70 -23.99
N ALA A 169 -32.67 8.01 -24.85
CA ALA A 169 -32.40 8.45 -26.21
C ALA A 169 -33.58 8.05 -27.10
N GLU A 170 -34.32 9.02 -27.62
CA GLU A 170 -35.35 8.77 -28.64
C GLU A 170 -34.80 8.87 -30.07
N GLU A 171 -33.52 9.21 -30.28
CA GLU A 171 -32.94 9.27 -31.64
C GLU A 171 -31.49 8.76 -31.75
N SER A 172 -31.20 8.08 -32.86
CA SER A 172 -29.86 7.57 -33.23
C SER A 172 -28.76 8.63 -33.29
N THR A 173 -29.13 9.91 -33.37
CA THR A 173 -28.21 11.06 -33.35
C THR A 173 -27.59 11.28 -31.97
N GLU A 174 -28.29 10.88 -30.89
CA GLU A 174 -27.86 11.05 -29.50
C GLU A 174 -26.99 9.90 -28.99
N ALA A 175 -27.05 8.71 -29.60
CA ALA A 175 -26.14 7.60 -29.25
C ALA A 175 -24.66 7.97 -29.55
N ASN A 176 -24.41 8.65 -30.68
CA ASN A 176 -23.10 9.20 -30.99
C ASN A 176 -22.66 10.28 -29.99
N SER A 177 -23.60 11.08 -29.47
CA SER A 177 -23.29 12.12 -28.49
C SER A 177 -22.87 11.51 -27.15
N LYS A 178 -23.50 10.43 -26.68
CA LYS A 178 -23.12 9.72 -25.45
C LYS A 178 -21.74 9.09 -25.53
N ILE A 179 -21.38 8.47 -26.65
CA ILE A 179 -20.04 7.92 -26.88
C ILE A 179 -19.00 9.05 -26.84
N VAL A 180 -19.27 10.18 -27.52
CA VAL A 180 -18.36 11.34 -27.51
C VAL A 180 -18.22 11.92 -26.10
N VAL A 181 -19.31 12.04 -25.33
CA VAL A 181 -19.28 12.52 -23.94
C VAL A 181 -18.44 11.60 -23.06
N ALA A 182 -18.63 10.27 -23.17
CA ALA A 182 -17.87 9.29 -22.41
C ALA A 182 -16.38 9.29 -22.80
N LEU A 183 -16.06 9.38 -24.09
CA LEU A 183 -14.68 9.51 -24.57
C LEU A 183 -14.05 10.83 -24.14
N ASN A 184 -14.81 11.92 -24.07
CA ASN A 184 -14.32 13.21 -23.61
C ASN A 184 -13.95 13.19 -22.12
N GLN A 185 -14.57 12.32 -21.30
CA GLN A 185 -14.13 12.12 -19.91
C GLN A 185 -12.73 11.50 -19.82
N LEU A 186 -12.31 10.74 -20.84
CA LEU A 186 -10.97 10.16 -20.92
C LEU A 186 -9.97 11.10 -21.62
N LEU A 187 -10.34 11.67 -22.75
CA LEU A 187 -9.43 12.43 -23.63
C LEU A 187 -9.41 13.94 -23.34
N GLY A 188 -10.52 14.49 -22.85
CA GLY A 188 -10.67 15.93 -22.57
C GLY A 188 -10.31 16.32 -21.14
N ASN A 189 -10.11 15.35 -20.24
CA ASN A 189 -9.91 15.63 -18.83
C ASN A 189 -8.48 16.08 -18.52
N LYS A 190 -8.25 17.40 -18.63
CA LYS A 190 -6.96 18.04 -18.32
C LYS A 190 -6.53 17.82 -16.87
N GLU A 191 -7.47 17.75 -15.92
CA GLU A 191 -7.18 17.47 -14.51
C GLU A 191 -6.56 16.07 -14.36
N MET A 192 -7.16 15.06 -15.02
CA MET A 192 -6.66 13.69 -15.02
C MET A 192 -5.21 13.62 -15.51
N TYR A 193 -4.90 14.21 -16.66
CA TYR A 193 -3.54 14.19 -17.22
C TYR A 193 -2.52 14.89 -16.32
N LEU A 194 -2.91 16.00 -15.69
CA LEU A 194 -2.07 16.70 -14.74
C LEU A 194 -1.74 15.84 -13.52
N VAL A 195 -2.76 15.22 -12.92
CA VAL A 195 -2.59 14.35 -11.75
C VAL A 195 -1.77 13.11 -12.09
N ILE A 196 -2.02 12.48 -13.25
CA ILE A 196 -1.22 11.35 -13.74
C ILE A 196 0.25 11.75 -13.88
N GLY A 197 0.53 12.88 -14.54
CA GLY A 197 1.89 13.34 -14.76
C GLY A 197 2.64 13.58 -13.44
N ILE A 198 1.99 14.24 -12.48
CA ILE A 198 2.62 14.52 -11.19
C ILE A 198 2.84 13.24 -10.40
N MET A 199 1.83 12.38 -10.26
CA MET A 199 1.97 11.12 -9.50
C MET A 199 3.05 10.21 -10.10
N ALA A 200 3.13 10.13 -11.43
CA ALA A 200 4.17 9.35 -12.11
C ALA A 200 5.57 9.89 -11.81
N VAL A 201 5.78 11.21 -11.93
CA VAL A 201 7.08 11.83 -11.66
C VAL A 201 7.45 11.71 -10.18
N THR A 202 6.50 11.91 -9.26
CA THR A 202 6.71 11.72 -7.82
C THR A 202 7.22 10.33 -7.51
N LEU A 203 6.56 9.29 -8.05
CA LEU A 203 6.97 7.91 -7.82
C LEU A 203 8.41 7.69 -8.26
N ILE A 204 8.78 8.20 -9.45
CA ILE A 204 10.16 8.10 -9.95
C ILE A 204 11.15 8.86 -9.06
N ILE A 205 10.83 10.08 -8.60
CA ILE A 205 11.66 10.85 -7.68
C ILE A 205 11.92 10.05 -6.40
N VAL A 206 10.86 9.56 -5.75
CA VAL A 206 10.93 8.79 -4.51
C VAL A 206 11.74 7.50 -4.72
N TYR A 207 11.49 6.79 -5.82
CA TYR A 207 12.19 5.55 -6.18
C TYR A 207 13.69 5.78 -6.41
N LEU A 208 14.07 6.85 -7.10
CA LEU A 208 15.48 7.16 -7.35
C LEU A 208 16.19 7.54 -6.04
N ILE A 209 15.59 8.43 -5.24
CA ILE A 209 16.21 8.94 -4.02
C ILE A 209 16.36 7.84 -2.97
N ARG A 210 15.38 6.94 -2.80
CA ARG A 210 15.48 5.85 -1.83
C ARG A 210 16.65 4.89 -2.11
N ARG A 211 17.13 4.82 -3.35
CA ARG A 211 18.23 3.96 -3.79
C ARG A 211 19.60 4.65 -3.74
N MET A 212 19.64 5.95 -3.43
CA MET A 212 20.90 6.67 -3.31
C MET A 212 21.65 6.24 -2.05
N SER A 213 22.97 6.19 -2.12
CA SER A 213 23.87 5.85 -1.01
C SER A 213 24.07 7.01 -0.02
N ILE A 214 22.99 7.68 0.37
CA ILE A 214 22.98 8.85 1.26
C ILE A 214 22.39 8.46 2.61
N ALA A 215 22.85 9.11 3.69
CA ALA A 215 22.22 8.94 5.00
C ALA A 215 20.77 9.45 4.97
N ASN A 216 19.86 8.73 5.61
CA ASN A 216 18.43 9.07 5.65
C ASN A 216 17.75 9.14 4.27
N ALA A 217 18.21 8.35 3.28
CA ALA A 217 17.68 8.35 1.92
C ALA A 217 16.15 8.21 1.85
N TRP A 218 15.55 7.36 2.71
CA TRP A 218 14.10 7.19 2.75
C TRP A 218 13.35 8.42 3.30
N GLN A 219 13.88 9.10 4.33
CA GLN A 219 13.27 10.35 4.81
C GLN A 219 13.35 11.44 3.73
N ILE A 220 14.49 11.53 3.03
CA ILE A 220 14.69 12.50 1.94
C ILE A 220 13.76 12.17 0.78
N ALA A 221 13.59 10.89 0.43
CA ALA A 221 12.66 10.45 -0.61
C ALA A 221 11.21 10.83 -0.29
N ILE A 222 10.76 10.60 0.95
CA ILE A 222 9.42 10.99 1.41
C ILE A 222 9.22 12.51 1.32
N ALA A 223 10.16 13.27 1.88
CA ALA A 223 10.06 14.73 1.93
C ALA A 223 10.06 15.35 0.53
N SER A 224 10.95 14.89 -0.35
CA SER A 224 11.05 15.37 -1.74
C SER A 224 9.83 15.00 -2.58
N GLY A 225 9.32 13.76 -2.46
CA GLY A 225 8.12 13.32 -3.17
C GLY A 225 6.90 14.16 -2.81
N ILE A 226 6.63 14.34 -1.52
CA ILE A 226 5.46 15.09 -1.04
C ILE A 226 5.58 16.58 -1.35
N LEU A 227 6.79 17.14 -1.25
CA LEU A 227 7.02 18.53 -1.63
C LEU A 227 6.79 18.75 -3.12
N PHE A 228 7.26 17.81 -3.97
CA PHE A 228 7.02 17.85 -5.41
C PHE A 228 5.53 17.70 -5.74
N GLU A 229 4.80 16.77 -5.12
CA GLU A 229 3.34 16.64 -5.33
C GLU A 229 2.60 17.90 -4.92
N THR A 230 2.90 18.43 -3.73
CA THR A 230 2.21 19.60 -3.20
C THR A 230 2.41 20.80 -4.12
N ILE A 231 3.64 21.10 -4.51
CA ILE A 231 3.96 22.23 -5.38
C ILE A 231 3.40 21.97 -6.79
N GLY A 232 3.63 20.79 -7.35
CA GLY A 232 3.20 20.42 -8.69
C GLY A 232 1.69 20.48 -8.87
N LEU A 233 0.91 19.98 -7.90
CA LEU A 233 -0.55 19.98 -7.98
C LEU A 233 -1.13 21.36 -7.75
N ILE A 234 -0.60 22.15 -6.80
CA ILE A 234 -1.08 23.51 -6.56
C ILE A 234 -0.80 24.38 -7.79
N ALA A 235 0.45 24.38 -8.29
CA ALA A 235 0.82 25.11 -9.50
C ALA A 235 0.02 24.62 -10.71
N GLY A 236 -0.17 23.31 -10.83
CA GLY A 236 -0.94 22.69 -11.89
C GLY A 236 -2.41 23.10 -11.90
N TYR A 237 -3.08 23.07 -10.74
CA TYR A 237 -4.46 23.52 -10.62
C TYR A 237 -4.60 25.02 -10.87
N MET A 238 -3.63 25.84 -10.44
CA MET A 238 -3.60 27.25 -10.78
C MET A 238 -3.48 27.49 -12.30
N LEU A 239 -2.61 26.75 -12.99
CA LEU A 239 -2.45 26.84 -14.45
C LEU A 239 -3.69 26.39 -15.21
N LEU A 240 -4.41 25.39 -14.71
CA LEU A 240 -5.67 24.93 -15.29
C LEU A 240 -6.88 25.79 -14.89
N GLY A 241 -6.71 26.78 -14.00
CA GLY A 241 -7.80 27.60 -13.48
C GLY A 241 -8.77 26.85 -12.56
N ILE A 242 -8.37 25.71 -12.00
CA ILE A 242 -9.18 24.89 -11.10
C ILE A 242 -9.06 25.45 -9.68
N SER A 243 -10.15 26.03 -9.18
CA SER A 243 -10.22 26.58 -7.81
C SER A 243 -10.79 25.56 -6.82
N GLY A 244 -10.52 25.77 -5.52
CA GLY A 244 -11.12 24.96 -4.43
C GLY A 244 -10.39 23.65 -4.07
N LYS A 245 -9.40 23.21 -4.85
CA LYS A 245 -8.65 21.97 -4.57
C LYS A 245 -7.46 22.15 -3.61
N THR A 246 -6.98 23.38 -3.41
CA THR A 246 -5.75 23.68 -2.64
C THR A 246 -5.77 23.12 -1.21
N VAL A 247 -6.87 23.31 -0.48
CA VAL A 247 -7.01 22.81 0.90
C VAL A 247 -6.99 21.28 0.93
N SER A 248 -7.68 20.63 -0.01
CA SER A 248 -7.68 19.17 -0.13
C SER A 248 -6.29 18.61 -0.47
N VAL A 249 -5.52 19.30 -1.31
CA VAL A 249 -4.13 18.93 -1.62
C VAL A 249 -3.27 19.00 -0.38
N LEU A 250 -3.32 20.11 0.37
CA LEU A 250 -2.51 20.30 1.57
C LEU A 250 -2.84 19.26 2.65
N VAL A 251 -4.12 19.10 2.99
CA VAL A 251 -4.55 18.13 4.01
C VAL A 251 -4.21 16.71 3.58
N GLY A 252 -4.48 16.35 2.33
CA GLY A 252 -4.17 15.03 1.81
C GLY A 252 -2.67 14.71 1.82
N ASN A 253 -1.82 15.68 1.49
CA ASN A 253 -0.36 15.52 1.53
C ASN A 253 0.17 15.38 2.96
N VAL A 254 -0.37 16.11 3.93
CA VAL A 254 -0.01 15.96 5.35
C VAL A 254 -0.36 14.56 5.86
N ILE A 255 -1.54 14.05 5.53
CA ILE A 255 -1.92 12.68 5.89
C ILE A 255 -1.00 11.67 5.19
N SER A 256 -0.69 11.90 3.92
CA SER A 256 0.22 11.04 3.14
C SER A 256 1.64 11.02 3.73
N LEU A 257 2.13 12.15 4.24
CA LEU A 257 3.40 12.26 4.95
C LEU A 257 3.43 11.37 6.19
N LEU A 258 2.38 11.43 7.02
CA LEU A 258 2.27 10.62 8.22
C LEU A 258 2.25 9.12 7.88
N ILE A 259 1.47 8.73 6.89
CA ILE A 259 1.40 7.32 6.45
C ILE A 259 2.75 6.86 5.88
N ALA A 260 3.42 7.68 5.07
CA ALA A 260 4.73 7.36 4.51
C ALA A 260 5.78 7.16 5.61
N PHE A 261 5.77 7.96 6.68
CA PHE A 261 6.63 7.74 7.84
C PHE A 261 6.30 6.46 8.60
N VAL A 262 5.02 6.08 8.69
CA VAL A 262 4.62 4.77 9.26
C VAL A 262 5.16 3.63 8.40
N ILE A 263 5.04 3.73 7.07
CA ILE A 263 5.60 2.75 6.12
C ILE A 263 7.11 2.64 6.31
N GLN A 264 7.83 3.78 6.32
CA GLN A 264 9.26 3.79 6.57
C GLN A 264 9.60 3.15 7.92
N PHE A 265 8.87 3.50 8.98
CA PHE A 265 9.12 2.96 10.31
C PHE A 265 8.98 1.43 10.34
N LEU A 266 7.97 0.87 9.66
CA LEU A 266 7.73 -0.57 9.58
C LEU A 266 8.79 -1.28 8.72
N PHE A 267 9.07 -0.79 7.51
CA PHE A 267 9.91 -1.50 6.54
C PHE A 267 11.40 -1.13 6.60
N PHE A 268 11.75 0.11 6.96
CA PHE A 268 13.11 0.65 6.83
C PHE A 268 13.50 1.57 8.00
N ASN A 269 13.73 0.96 9.17
CA ASN A 269 14.20 1.65 10.37
C ASN A 269 15.69 1.33 10.63
N LEU A 270 16.56 2.24 10.19
CA LEU A 270 18.01 2.14 10.33
C LEU A 270 18.52 3.09 11.41
N ASP A 271 19.57 2.65 12.12
CA ASP A 271 20.27 3.46 13.10
C ASP A 271 21.57 4.01 12.50
N TYR A 272 21.48 5.20 11.91
CA TYR A 272 22.62 5.88 11.29
C TYR A 272 23.69 6.32 12.29
N SER A 273 23.40 6.39 13.60
CA SER A 273 24.38 6.78 14.61
C SER A 273 25.46 5.71 14.81
N ARG A 274 25.13 4.44 14.57
CA ARG A 274 26.03 3.28 14.68
C ARG A 274 26.55 2.85 13.29
N THR A 275 26.84 3.79 12.41
CA THR A 275 27.39 3.48 11.08
C THR A 275 28.82 2.97 11.22
N GLU A 276 29.08 1.77 10.70
CA GLU A 276 30.40 1.14 10.67
C GLU A 276 30.94 1.11 9.23
N ARG A 277 32.26 1.30 9.07
CA ARG A 277 32.95 1.14 7.79
C ARG A 277 33.85 -0.08 7.89
N LEU A 278 33.50 -1.12 7.16
CA LEU A 278 34.19 -2.41 7.17
C LEU A 278 35.00 -2.56 5.88
N GLN A 279 36.14 -3.23 5.99
CA GLN A 279 36.98 -3.60 4.87
C GLN A 279 37.03 -5.13 4.82
N PHE A 280 36.74 -5.69 3.66
CA PHE A 280 36.84 -7.13 3.41
C PHE A 280 37.79 -7.33 2.24
N GLU A 281 38.64 -8.33 2.32
CA GLU A 281 39.53 -8.74 1.22
C GLU A 281 39.24 -10.21 0.93
N ASP A 282 39.12 -10.54 -0.34
CA ASP A 282 39.08 -11.89 -0.88
C ASP A 282 40.17 -12.02 -1.96
N ASP A 283 40.43 -13.23 -2.46
CA ASP A 283 41.53 -13.52 -3.39
C ASP A 283 41.50 -12.64 -4.66
N GLU A 284 40.30 -12.17 -5.07
CA GLU A 284 40.11 -11.35 -6.26
C GLU A 284 39.77 -9.87 -5.97
N TYR A 285 39.28 -9.53 -4.77
CA TYR A 285 38.65 -8.22 -4.52
C TYR A 285 38.89 -7.65 -3.12
N TYR A 286 39.10 -6.33 -3.08
CA TYR A 286 39.12 -5.54 -1.85
C TYR A 286 37.82 -4.69 -1.76
N TYR A 287 36.96 -5.00 -0.80
CA TYR A 287 35.66 -4.36 -0.59
C TYR A 287 35.71 -3.29 0.50
N TYR A 288 35.22 -2.10 0.18
CA TYR A 288 34.92 -1.05 1.16
C TYR A 288 33.41 -0.98 1.38
N VAL A 289 32.93 -1.42 2.56
CA VAL A 289 31.50 -1.55 2.85
C VAL A 289 31.09 -0.59 3.96
N LYS A 290 29.98 0.13 3.76
CA LYS A 290 29.30 0.90 4.80
C LYS A 290 28.17 0.06 5.38
N ALA A 291 28.32 -0.40 6.62
CA ALA A 291 27.27 -1.12 7.34
C ALA A 291 26.47 -0.13 8.19
N VAL A 292 25.15 -0.10 7.99
CA VAL A 292 24.22 0.66 8.84
C VAL A 292 23.30 -0.33 9.54
N PRO A 293 23.40 -0.50 10.87
CA PRO A 293 22.61 -1.47 11.58
C PRO A 293 21.12 -1.08 11.57
N LYS A 294 20.24 -2.08 11.53
CA LYS A 294 18.81 -1.86 11.77
C LYS A 294 18.61 -1.49 13.24
N ALA A 295 17.70 -0.56 13.52
CA ALA A 295 17.34 -0.25 14.90
C ALA A 295 16.55 -1.43 15.48
N VAL A 296 17.24 -2.32 16.20
CA VAL A 296 16.66 -3.40 16.99
C VAL A 296 16.83 -3.10 18.46
N VAL A 297 15.81 -3.43 19.26
CA VAL A 297 15.95 -3.44 20.71
C VAL A 297 16.45 -4.83 21.05
N SER A 298 17.61 -4.92 21.71
CA SER A 298 18.08 -6.17 22.28
C SER A 298 16.97 -6.71 23.17
N GLY A 299 16.29 -7.76 22.67
CA GLY A 299 15.09 -8.31 23.28
C GLY A 299 15.33 -8.47 24.76
N THR A 300 14.42 -7.88 25.56
CA THR A 300 14.41 -7.83 27.02
C THR A 300 15.40 -8.83 27.59
N ASN A 301 16.54 -8.34 28.11
CA ASN A 301 17.52 -9.15 28.81
C ASN A 301 16.74 -10.18 29.65
N LYS A 302 16.68 -11.44 29.19
CA LYS A 302 16.26 -12.53 30.05
C LYS A 302 17.42 -12.62 31.04
N GLN A 303 17.38 -11.78 32.08
CA GLN A 303 18.08 -12.07 33.30
C GLN A 303 17.47 -13.38 33.77
N VAL A 304 18.08 -14.47 33.34
CA VAL A 304 17.93 -15.76 33.99
C VAL A 304 18.47 -15.50 35.39
N LYS A 305 17.59 -15.10 36.32
CA LYS A 305 17.86 -15.22 37.74
C LYS A 305 18.01 -16.72 37.96
N ARG A 306 19.25 -17.21 37.86
CA ARG A 306 19.60 -18.50 38.42
C ARG A 306 19.36 -18.36 39.91
N PHE A 307 18.23 -18.86 40.40
CA PHE A 307 18.11 -19.18 41.81
C PHE A 307 19.21 -20.19 42.10
N SER A 308 20.13 -19.85 43.02
CA SER A 308 21.20 -20.73 43.45
C SER A 308 20.58 -22.01 44.04
N GLY A 309 20.46 -23.05 43.24
CA GLY A 309 20.17 -24.41 43.68
C GLY A 309 21.45 -25.21 43.94
N LYS A 310 22.58 -24.53 44.21
CA LYS A 310 23.84 -25.21 44.54
C LYS A 310 23.75 -25.83 45.93
N ASP A 311 23.25 -25.08 46.90
CA ASP A 311 23.22 -25.51 48.30
C ASP A 311 22.27 -26.69 48.55
N GLU A 312 21.17 -26.78 47.80
CA GLU A 312 20.19 -27.86 47.97
C GLU A 312 20.66 -29.17 47.32
N LYS A 313 21.37 -29.10 46.18
CA LYS A 313 22.01 -30.27 45.57
C LYS A 313 23.21 -30.76 46.37
N GLU A 314 24.05 -29.87 46.88
CA GLU A 314 25.18 -30.26 47.75
C GLU A 314 24.69 -30.90 49.05
N ARG A 315 23.65 -30.34 49.71
CA ARG A 315 23.03 -30.96 50.89
C ARG A 315 22.43 -32.34 50.60
N LEU A 316 21.69 -32.49 49.50
CA LEU A 316 21.12 -33.79 49.10
C LEU A 316 22.21 -34.83 48.77
N THR A 317 23.37 -34.38 48.28
CA THR A 317 24.50 -35.27 47.96
C THR A 317 25.27 -35.65 49.22
N LYS A 318 25.56 -34.71 50.12
CA LYS A 318 26.20 -35.00 51.43
C LYS A 318 25.34 -35.94 52.28
N LYS A 319 24.04 -35.68 52.35
CA LYS A 319 23.11 -36.49 53.14
C LYS A 319 23.00 -37.93 52.65
N ARG A 320 22.94 -38.14 51.33
CA ARG A 320 22.98 -39.50 50.74
C ARG A 320 24.32 -40.20 50.96
N PHE A 321 25.43 -39.46 50.92
CA PHE A 321 26.77 -40.03 51.12
C PHE A 321 27.01 -40.41 52.59
N ALA A 322 26.48 -39.63 53.53
CA ALA A 322 26.48 -39.92 54.96
C ALA A 322 25.65 -41.17 55.30
N GLU A 323 24.46 -41.31 54.68
CA GLU A 323 23.60 -42.50 54.81
C GLU A 323 24.24 -43.77 54.23
N GLU A 324 24.94 -43.67 53.10
CA GLU A 324 25.62 -44.84 52.49
C GLU A 324 26.86 -45.30 53.26
N MET A 325 27.52 -44.41 54.01
CA MET A 325 28.75 -44.72 54.76
C MET A 325 28.55 -44.87 56.27
N ASP A 326 27.33 -44.65 56.78
CA ASP A 326 26.96 -44.71 58.21
C ASP A 326 27.83 -43.76 59.08
N ILE A 327 28.01 -42.52 58.61
CA ILE A 327 28.81 -41.47 59.27
C ILE A 327 27.92 -40.25 59.55
N ASP A 328 28.11 -39.60 60.70
CA ASP A 328 27.39 -38.37 61.06
C ASP A 328 27.63 -37.24 60.05
N GLU A 329 26.54 -36.61 59.59
CA GLU A 329 26.53 -35.59 58.52
C GLU A 329 27.39 -34.35 58.87
N GLU A 330 27.58 -34.04 60.17
CA GLU A 330 28.40 -32.92 60.66
C GLU A 330 29.92 -33.12 60.49
N LEU A 331 30.38 -34.34 60.16
CA LEU A 331 31.81 -34.61 59.92
C LEU A 331 32.23 -34.39 58.45
N LEU A 332 31.28 -34.06 57.56
CA LEU A 332 31.50 -33.88 56.12
C LEU A 332 31.67 -32.40 55.71
N ASP A 333 31.83 -31.49 56.66
CA ASP A 333 32.09 -30.05 56.44
C ASP A 333 33.58 -29.71 56.36
#